data_AF-A0A3M6KDV8-F1
#
_entry.id   AF-A0A3M6KDV8-F1
#
_cell.length_a   1.000
_cell.length_b   1.000
_cell.length_c   1.000
_cell.angle_alpha   90.00
_cell.angle_beta   90.00
_cell.angle_gamma   90.00
#
_symmetry.space_group_name_H-M   'P 1'
#
loop_
_entity.id
_entity.type
_entity.pdbx_description
1 polymer ?
#
loop_
_entity_poly.entity_id
_entity_poly.type
_entity_poly.pdbx_seq_one_letter_code
_entity_poly.pdbx_strand_id
1 'polypeptide(L)' 'MFKLKPYKPNILTAFGVIFLISAAIIPIQNLIVWGPDFVHHFYTSSEITSEKISIGVIILGILFILIGYKKQMHIE' A
#
# COMPACT_ATOMS: atom_id res chain seq x y z
N MET A 1 24.31 14.52 -29.14
CA MET A 1 24.59 13.96 -27.80
C MET A 1 23.30 14.02 -26.99
N PHE A 2 22.59 12.90 -26.83
CA PHE A 2 21.33 12.86 -26.08
C PHE A 2 21.60 13.09 -24.59
N LYS A 3 21.13 14.22 -24.05
CA LYS A 3 21.16 14.50 -22.61
C LYS A 3 19.94 13.82 -21.97
N LEU A 4 20.13 12.63 -21.41
CA LEU A 4 19.10 11.99 -20.58
C LEU A 4 18.99 12.77 -19.26
N LYS A 5 17.78 13.23 -18.91
CA LYS A 5 17.52 13.88 -17.61
C LYS A 5 17.80 12.86 -16.50
N PRO A 6 18.61 13.18 -15.47
CA PRO A 6 18.88 12.25 -14.38
C PRO A 6 17.57 11.94 -13.64
N TYR A 7 17.23 10.65 -13.56
CA TYR A 7 16.10 10.17 -12.77
C TYR A 7 16.41 10.37 -11.30
N LYS A 8 15.59 11.17 -10.60
CA LYS A 8 15.67 11.31 -9.15
C LYS A 8 14.77 10.24 -8.51
N PRO A 9 15.32 9.21 -7.85
CA PRO A 9 14.51 8.13 -7.31
C PRO A 9 13.60 8.63 -6.20
N ASN A 10 12.29 8.38 -6.32
CA ASN A 10 11.32 8.65 -5.28
C ASN A 10 11.10 7.40 -4.42
N ILE A 11 12.06 7.15 -3.54
CA ILE A 11 12.11 5.97 -2.67
C ILE A 11 10.86 5.88 -1.77
N LEU A 12 10.34 7.00 -1.31
CA LEU A 12 9.16 7.03 -0.44
C LEU A 12 7.90 6.59 -1.18
N THR A 13 7.69 7.10 -2.40
CA THR A 13 6.60 6.64 -3.27
C THR A 13 6.79 5.17 -3.65
N ALA A 14 8.03 4.73 -3.90
CA ALA A 14 8.32 3.32 -4.18
C ALA A 14 7.87 2.43 -3.01
N PHE A 15 8.31 2.72 -1.77
CA PHE A 15 7.89 1.99 -0.57
C PHE A 15 6.37 1.98 -0.38
N GLY A 16 5.72 3.11 -0.60
CA GLY A 16 4.27 3.20 -0.52
C GLY A 16 3.57 2.24 -1.48
N VAL A 17 4.04 2.13 -2.73
CA VAL A 17 3.48 1.18 -3.72
C VAL A 17 3.67 -0.27 -3.27
N ILE A 18 4.85 -0.64 -2.75
CA ILE A 18 5.10 -2.02 -2.28
C ILE A 18 4.19 -2.37 -1.11
N PHE A 19 3.94 -1.40 -0.21
CA PHE A 19 3.04 -1.57 0.94
C PHE A 19 1.59 -1.75 0.49
N LEU A 20 1.14 -1.03 -0.55
CA LEU A 20 -0.19 -1.25 -1.12
C LEU A 20 -0.32 -2.63 -1.74
N ILE A 21 0.69 -3.07 -2.50
CA ILE A 21 0.69 -4.41 -3.10
C ILE A 21 0.64 -5.48 -2.02
N SER A 22 1.50 -5.38 -1.00
CA SER A 22 1.55 -6.38 0.08
C SER A 22 0.25 -6.43 0.88
N ALA A 23 -0.37 -5.27 1.16
CA ALA A 23 -1.63 -5.22 1.89
C ALA A 23 -2.81 -5.76 1.07
N ALA A 24 -2.82 -5.56 -0.25
CA ALA A 24 -3.85 -6.08 -1.14
C ALA A 24 -3.83 -7.61 -1.25
N ILE A 25 -2.67 -8.24 -1.06
CA ILE A 25 -2.54 -9.71 -1.09
C ILE A 25 -3.42 -10.36 -0.02
N ILE A 26 -3.55 -9.75 1.16
CA ILE A 26 -4.27 -10.36 2.31
C ILE A 26 -5.74 -10.65 1.97
N PRO A 27 -6.59 -9.66 1.60
CA PRO A 27 -7.98 -9.95 1.25
C PRO A 27 -8.11 -10.82 0.01
N ILE A 28 -7.23 -10.68 -0.99
CA ILE A 28 -7.26 -11.52 -2.19
C ILE A 28 -6.99 -12.98 -1.83
N GLN A 29 -5.96 -13.24 -1.04
CA GLN A 29 -5.62 -14.57 -0.55
C GLN A 29 -6.77 -15.15 0.26
N ASN A 30 -7.35 -14.38 1.18
CA ASN A 30 -8.42 -14.90 2.04
C ASN A 30 -9.72 -15.13 1.27
N LEU A 31 -10.00 -14.35 0.22
CA LEU A 31 -11.10 -14.64 -0.71
C LEU A 31 -10.88 -15.96 -1.45
N ILE A 32 -9.64 -16.24 -1.89
CA ILE A 32 -9.31 -17.47 -2.62
C ILE A 32 -9.37 -18.70 -1.68
N VAL A 33 -8.87 -18.56 -0.45
CA VAL A 33 -8.71 -19.68 0.48
C VAL A 33 -9.99 -19.97 1.25
N TRP A 34 -10.67 -18.94 1.75
CA TRP A 34 -11.79 -19.08 2.68
C TRP A 34 -13.14 -18.67 2.07
N GLY A 35 -13.13 -17.79 1.06
CA GLY A 35 -14.33 -17.26 0.45
C GLY A 35 -14.83 -15.96 1.11
N PRO A 36 -15.87 -15.34 0.52
CA PRO A 36 -16.30 -13.98 0.87
C PRO A 36 -16.89 -13.83 2.28
N ASP A 37 -17.61 -14.85 2.79
CA ASP A 37 -18.24 -14.79 4.11
C ASP A 37 -17.22 -14.71 5.25
N PHE A 38 -16.13 -15.48 5.13
CA PHE A 38 -15.03 -15.46 6.09
C PHE A 38 -14.25 -14.16 6.03
N VAL A 39 -13.99 -13.64 4.83
CA VAL A 39 -13.33 -12.34 4.67
C VAL A 39 -14.14 -11.23 5.33
N HIS A 40 -15.46 -11.20 5.11
CA HIS A 40 -16.34 -10.25 5.80
C HIS A 40 -16.23 -10.42 7.32
N HIS A 41 -16.30 -11.66 7.83
CA HIS A 41 -16.15 -11.93 9.25
C HIS A 41 -14.81 -11.42 9.81
N PHE A 42 -13.70 -11.64 9.11
CA PHE A 42 -12.38 -11.18 9.54
C PHE A 42 -12.27 -9.66 9.61
N TYR A 43 -12.99 -8.92 8.74
CA TYR A 43 -13.07 -7.46 8.82
C TYR A 43 -13.95 -6.98 10.00
N THR A 44 -15.05 -7.67 10.29
CA THR A 44 -16.06 -7.20 11.26
C THR A 44 -15.95 -7.80 12.66
N SER A 45 -15.08 -8.80 12.87
CA SER A 45 -14.89 -9.45 14.18
C SER A 45 -14.39 -8.45 15.24
N SER A 46 -14.36 -8.82 16.51
CA SER A 46 -13.73 -7.99 17.56
C SER A 46 -12.21 -8.16 17.64
N GLU A 47 -11.68 -9.20 17.00
CA GLU A 47 -10.27 -9.60 17.10
C GLU A 47 -9.36 -8.80 16.16
N ILE A 48 -8.08 -8.71 16.49
CA ILE A 48 -7.10 -8.10 15.58
C ILE A 48 -6.70 -9.14 14.53
N THR A 49 -7.23 -8.96 13.33
CA THR A 49 -7.02 -9.83 12.18
C THR A 49 -6.03 -9.22 11.20
N SER A 50 -5.48 -10.05 10.30
CA SER A 50 -4.56 -9.61 9.25
C SER A 50 -5.20 -8.58 8.31
N GLU A 51 -6.52 -8.65 8.12
CA GLU A 51 -7.35 -7.75 7.32
C GLU A 51 -7.39 -6.33 7.91
N LYS A 52 -7.49 -6.22 9.23
CA LYS A 52 -7.45 -4.92 9.91
C LYS A 52 -6.05 -4.33 9.87
N ILE A 53 -5.03 -5.17 10.02
CA ILE A 53 -3.63 -4.76 9.85
C ILE A 53 -3.40 -4.29 8.41
N SER A 54 -3.94 -5.00 7.42
CA SER A 54 -3.79 -4.64 6.01
C SER A 54 -4.42 -3.29 5.69
N ILE A 55 -5.57 -2.93 6.29
CA ILE A 55 -6.13 -1.58 6.20
C ILE A 55 -5.13 -0.54 6.72
N GLY A 56 -4.50 -0.79 7.87
CA GLY A 56 -3.48 0.10 8.42
C GLY A 56 -2.28 0.29 7.48
N VAL A 57 -1.83 -0.80 6.86
CA VAL A 57 -0.73 -0.77 5.86
C VAL A 57 -1.16 -0.02 4.60
N ILE A 58 -2.41 -0.15 4.15
CA ILE A 58 -2.96 0.62 3.02
C ILE A 58 -2.90 2.12 3.32
N ILE A 59 -3.37 2.53 4.50
CA ILE A 59 -3.36 3.93 4.93
C ILE A 59 -1.92 4.45 4.93
N LEU A 60 -0.98 3.69 5.48
CA LEU A 60 0.44 4.05 5.53
C LEU A 60 1.05 4.16 4.12
N GLY A 61 0.73 3.23 3.21
CA GLY A 61 1.19 3.25 1.83
C GLY A 61 0.70 4.47 1.07
N ILE A 62 -0.59 4.83 1.20
CA ILE A 62 -1.17 6.05 0.62
C ILE A 62 -0.46 7.29 1.17
N LEU A 63 -0.25 7.35 2.49
CA LEU A 63 0.43 8.47 3.14
C LEU A 63 1.85 8.66 2.58
N PHE A 64 2.61 7.58 2.42
CA PHE A 64 3.96 7.62 1.86
C PHE A 64 3.97 8.11 0.41
N ILE A 65 3.00 7.68 -0.40
CA ILE A 65 2.86 8.16 -1.77
C ILE A 65 2.58 9.68 -1.78
N LEU A 66 1.62 10.15 -0.97
CA LEU A 66 1.25 11.57 -0.91
C LEU A 66 2.42 12.46 -0.44
N ILE A 67 3.14 12.05 0.61
CA ILE A 67 4.32 12.77 1.11
C ILE A 67 5.44 12.74 0.06
N GLY A 68 5.65 11.60 -0.59
CA GLY A 68 6.64 11.43 -1.66
C GLY A 68 6.39 12.38 -2.82
N TYR A 69 5.14 12.54 -3.25
CA TYR A 69 4.76 13.49 -4.29
C TYR A 69 4.97 14.95 -3.85
N LYS A 70 4.54 15.33 -2.64
CA LYS A 70 4.76 16.68 -2.10
C LYS A 70 6.25 17.04 -2.03
N LYS A 71 7.08 16.10 -1.58
CA LYS A 71 8.54 16.31 -1.45
C LYS A 71 9.22 16.45 -2.81
N GLN A 72 8.72 15.79 -3.85
CA GLN A 72 9.24 15.92 -5.21
C GLN A 72 8.94 17.32 -5.78
N MET A 73 7.72 17.84 -5.57
CA MET A 73 7.34 19.18 -6.01
C MET A 73 8.07 20.33 -5.29
N HIS A 74 8.54 20.12 -4.06
CA HIS A 74 9.27 21.16 -3.32
C HIS A 74 10.75 21.27 -3.72
N ILE A 75 11.26 20.33 -4.55
CA ILE A 75 12.66 20.32 -5.01
C ILE A 75 12.75 20.65 -6.51
N GLU A 76 11.62 20.84 -7.19
CA GLU A 76 11.53 21.53 -8.50
C GLU A 76 11.21 23.02 -8.28
#